data_AF-A0A7Y4U790-F1
#
_entry.id   AF-A0A7Y4U790-F1
#
_cell.length_a   1.000
_cell.length_b   1.000
_cell.length_c   1.000
_cell.angle_alpha   90.00
_cell.angle_beta   90.00
_cell.angle_gamma   90.00
#
_symmetry.space_group_name_H-M   'P 1'
#
loop_
_entity.id
_entity.type
_entity.pdbx_description
1 polymer ?
#
loop_
_entity_poly.entity_id
_entity_poly.type
_entity_poly.pdbx_seq_one_letter_code
_entity_poly.pdbx_strand_id
1 'polypeptide(L)'
;MRNLALTAAILSLIALVILVSLAGLRPQRLSSRTYHWLWFVVLFLLPSLALTGTISRVMEETTAVSSCGSCHVMRPFISDMQNAESRTLAARHYQHRWIPRNQCYTCHSTYGLHGTRAAKSAALRHWLLYVTRSWHEPIRHRGPYPNANCLACHAEAQRFVSGDSHRALATDLAANRASCIQCHGSPHPSPAERQVLEPR
;
A
#
# COMPACT_ATOMS: atom_id res chain seq x y z
N MET A 1 -10.35 -3.02 16.45
CA MET A 1 -10.18 -1.63 15.93
C MET A 1 -11.17 -1.24 14.83
N ARG A 2 -11.51 -2.12 13.85
CA ARG A 2 -12.50 -1.85 12.79
C ARG A 2 -13.88 -1.43 13.33
N ASN A 3 -14.36 -2.10 14.38
CA ASN A 3 -15.64 -1.78 15.01
C ASN A 3 -15.61 -0.41 15.71
N LEU A 4 -14.47 0.01 16.27
CA LEU A 4 -14.32 1.31 16.96
C LEU A 4 -14.39 2.50 15.98
N ALA A 5 -13.81 2.35 14.78
CA ALA A 5 -13.82 3.41 13.76
C ALA A 5 -15.22 3.58 13.15
N LEU A 6 -15.92 2.47 12.89
CA LEU A 6 -17.31 2.49 12.45
C LEU A 6 -18.24 3.10 13.51
N THR A 7 -18.09 2.71 14.78
CA THR A 7 -18.89 3.31 15.85
C THR A 7 -18.58 4.80 16.02
N ALA A 8 -17.32 5.22 15.91
CA ALA A 8 -16.95 6.63 15.99
C ALA A 8 -17.52 7.45 14.81
N ALA A 9 -17.50 6.91 13.60
CA ALA A 9 -18.09 7.56 12.42
C ALA A 9 -19.61 7.68 12.53
N ILE A 10 -20.29 6.62 12.99
CA ILE A 10 -21.74 6.60 13.21
C ILE A 10 -22.13 7.60 14.31
N LEU A 11 -21.40 7.61 15.43
CA LEU A 11 -21.65 8.56 16.53
C LEU A 11 -21.41 10.01 16.10
N SER A 12 -20.39 10.25 15.27
CA SER A 12 -20.12 11.58 14.69
C SER A 12 -21.25 12.02 13.75
N LEU A 13 -21.80 11.10 12.95
CA LEU A 13 -22.94 11.36 12.07
C LEU A 13 -24.22 11.63 12.88
N ILE A 14 -24.46 10.86 13.94
CA ILE A 14 -25.61 11.07 14.84
C ILE A 14 -25.48 12.43 15.56
N ALA A 15 -24.30 12.75 16.08
CA ALA A 15 -24.03 14.05 16.70
C ALA A 15 -24.22 15.21 15.71
N LEU A 16 -23.78 15.04 14.46
CA LEU A 16 -24.02 15.99 13.37
C LEU A 16 -25.52 16.22 13.14
N VAL A 17 -26.30 15.16 12.99
CA VAL A 17 -27.76 15.24 12.78
C VAL A 17 -28.46 15.90 13.96
N ILE A 18 -28.10 15.54 15.19
CA ILE A 18 -28.69 16.13 16.41
C ILE A 18 -28.36 17.62 16.51
N LEU A 19 -27.12 18.02 16.25
CA LEU A 19 -26.69 19.42 16.33
C LEU A 19 -27.29 20.28 15.23
N VAL A 20 -27.39 19.77 14.00
CA VAL A 20 -28.10 20.44 12.89
C VAL A 20 -29.59 20.60 13.21
N SER A 21 -30.21 19.56 13.78
CA SER A 21 -31.62 19.59 14.18
C SER A 21 -31.89 20.60 15.31
N LEU A 22 -31.01 20.65 16.32
CA LEU A 22 -31.11 21.62 17.42
C LEU A 22 -30.86 23.05 16.96
N ALA A 23 -29.88 23.27 16.07
CA ALA A 23 -29.59 24.57 15.50
C ALA A 23 -30.69 25.08 14.56
N GLY A 24 -31.26 24.19 13.72
CA GLY A 24 -32.31 24.53 12.77
C GLY A 24 -33.71 24.69 13.37
N LEU A 25 -34.08 23.85 14.35
CA LEU A 25 -35.42 23.87 14.96
C LEU A 25 -35.55 24.87 16.12
N ARG A 26 -34.44 25.29 16.74
CA ARG A 26 -34.45 26.21 17.89
C ARG A 26 -33.39 27.31 17.81
N PRO A 27 -33.31 28.08 16.71
CA PRO A 27 -32.30 29.14 16.56
C PRO A 27 -32.41 30.23 17.63
N GLN A 28 -33.61 30.44 18.18
CA GLN A 28 -33.93 31.52 19.12
C GLN A 28 -33.40 31.31 20.56
N ARG A 29 -32.89 30.11 20.90
CA ARG A 29 -32.37 29.80 22.24
C ARG A 29 -30.85 29.89 22.35
N LEU A 30 -30.14 30.10 21.24
CA LEU A 30 -28.68 30.16 21.20
C LEU A 30 -28.22 31.58 20.93
N SER A 31 -27.18 32.04 21.63
CA SER A 31 -26.55 33.32 21.28
C SER A 31 -26.02 33.24 19.85
N SER A 32 -26.07 34.35 19.11
CA SER A 32 -25.57 34.43 17.73
C SER A 32 -24.12 33.91 17.63
N ARG A 33 -23.27 34.19 18.63
CA ARG A 33 -21.87 33.72 18.66
C ARG A 33 -21.75 32.20 18.84
N THR A 34 -22.58 31.61 19.70
CA THR A 34 -22.60 30.16 19.96
C THR A 34 -23.11 29.38 18.74
N TYR A 35 -24.13 29.92 18.06
CA TYR A 35 -24.71 29.33 16.86
C TYR A 35 -23.68 29.22 15.72
N HIS A 36 -22.92 30.29 15.43
CA HIS A 36 -21.88 30.26 14.39
C HIS A 36 -20.75 29.28 14.71
N TRP A 37 -20.30 29.21 15.96
CA TRP A 37 -19.28 28.23 16.37
C TRP A 37 -19.76 26.78 16.28
N LEU A 38 -21.01 26.51 16.65
CA LEU A 38 -21.61 25.18 16.48
C LEU A 38 -21.64 24.75 15.02
N TRP A 39 -22.10 25.63 14.12
CA TRP A 39 -22.08 25.35 12.69
C TRP A 39 -20.68 25.14 12.13
N PHE A 40 -19.68 25.89 12.60
CA PHE A 40 -18.29 25.66 12.23
C PHE A 40 -17.80 24.26 12.66
N VAL A 41 -18.05 23.87 13.91
CA VAL A 41 -17.63 22.55 14.42
C VAL A 41 -18.33 21.41 13.67
N VAL A 42 -19.64 21.56 13.42
CA VAL A 42 -20.48 20.56 12.77
C VAL A 42 -20.15 20.42 11.29
N LEU A 43 -20.04 21.52 10.53
CA LEU A 43 -19.84 21.44 9.07
C LEU A 43 -18.38 21.31 8.67
N PHE A 44 -17.44 21.78 9.49
CA PHE A 44 -16.02 21.82 9.11
C PHE A 44 -15.17 20.92 9.99
N LEU A 45 -15.20 21.08 11.31
CA LEU A 45 -14.25 20.37 12.18
C LEU A 45 -14.52 18.86 12.22
N LEU A 46 -15.76 18.45 12.50
CA LEU A 46 -16.13 17.04 12.58
C LEU A 46 -15.95 16.29 11.25
N PRO A 47 -16.44 16.80 10.10
CA PRO A 47 -16.23 16.15 8.81
C PRO A 47 -14.76 16.08 8.42
N SER A 48 -13.97 17.12 8.71
CA SER A 48 -12.53 17.10 8.41
C SER A 48 -11.80 16.03 9.21
N LEU A 49 -12.07 15.92 10.52
CA LEU A 49 -11.49 14.88 11.37
C LEU A 49 -11.89 13.47 10.91
N ALA A 50 -13.18 13.27 10.60
CA ALA A 50 -13.68 12.01 10.09
C ALA A 50 -13.05 11.64 8.73
N LEU A 51 -12.91 12.63 7.84
CA LEU A 51 -12.30 12.45 6.52
C LEU A 51 -10.81 12.09 6.65
N THR A 52 -10.03 12.84 7.43
CA THR A 52 -8.60 12.56 7.63
C THR A 52 -8.38 11.19 8.28
N GLY A 53 -9.20 10.82 9.27
CA GLY A 53 -9.16 9.51 9.89
C GLY A 53 -9.46 8.38 8.89
N THR A 54 -10.52 8.55 8.10
CA THR A 54 -10.93 7.57 7.08
C THR A 54 -9.87 7.40 6.00
N ILE A 55 -9.36 8.51 5.44
CA ILE A 55 -8.30 8.49 4.43
C ILE A 55 -7.07 7.75 4.98
N SER A 56 -6.64 8.08 6.19
CA SER A 56 -5.45 7.44 6.79
C SER A 56 -5.62 5.93 6.93
N ARG A 57 -6.81 5.46 7.34
CA ARG A 57 -7.12 4.03 7.44
C ARG A 57 -7.13 3.34 6.09
N VAL A 58 -7.81 3.92 5.09
CA VAL A 58 -7.84 3.38 3.72
C VAL A 58 -6.44 3.33 3.12
N MET A 59 -5.61 4.35 3.37
CA MET A 59 -4.22 4.38 2.89
C MET A 59 -3.37 3.28 3.51
N GLU A 60 -3.58 2.94 4.78
CA GLU A 60 -2.90 1.83 5.45
C GLU A 60 -3.41 0.47 4.95
N GLU A 61 -4.73 0.28 4.89
CA GLU A 61 -5.34 -0.99 4.46
C GLU A 61 -4.92 -1.37 3.03
N THR A 62 -4.81 -0.39 2.14
CA THR A 62 -4.36 -0.61 0.75
C THR A 62 -2.88 -1.02 0.61
N THR A 63 -2.13 -1.15 1.72
CA THR A 63 -0.77 -1.72 1.74
C THR A 63 -0.76 -3.22 2.07
N ALA A 64 -1.88 -3.77 2.53
CA ALA A 64 -1.99 -5.17 2.92
C ALA A 64 -2.00 -6.11 1.69
N VAL A 65 -1.47 -7.32 1.88
CA VAL A 65 -1.46 -8.38 0.85
C VAL A 65 -2.88 -8.69 0.35
N SER A 66 -3.87 -8.67 1.24
CA SER A 66 -5.28 -8.90 0.89
C SER A 66 -5.82 -7.87 -0.12
N SER A 67 -5.35 -6.61 -0.05
CA SER A 67 -5.73 -5.58 -1.01
C SER A 67 -5.04 -5.76 -2.35
N CYS A 68 -3.79 -6.23 -2.37
CA CYS A 68 -3.13 -6.61 -3.63
C CYS A 68 -3.82 -7.83 -4.27
N GLY A 69 -4.27 -8.79 -3.44
CA GLY A 69 -4.91 -10.03 -3.87
C GLY A 69 -6.38 -9.94 -4.24
N SER A 70 -7.01 -8.77 -4.10
CA SER A 70 -8.41 -8.61 -4.48
C SER A 70 -8.63 -8.73 -6.00
N CYS A 71 -7.58 -8.53 -6.79
CA CYS A 71 -7.60 -8.72 -8.24
C CYS A 71 -7.13 -10.14 -8.57
N HIS A 72 -7.92 -10.90 -9.34
CA HIS A 72 -7.57 -12.26 -9.75
C HIS A 72 -6.20 -12.33 -10.44
N VAL A 73 -5.88 -11.32 -11.22
CA VAL A 73 -4.60 -11.14 -11.93
C VAL A 73 -3.37 -11.20 -11.00
N MET A 74 -3.51 -10.85 -9.71
CA MET A 74 -2.43 -10.85 -8.73
C MET A 74 -2.28 -12.18 -7.98
N ARG A 75 -3.26 -13.08 -8.07
CA ARG A 75 -3.26 -14.34 -7.32
C ARG A 75 -2.06 -15.25 -7.60
N PRO A 76 -1.52 -15.40 -8.82
CA PRO A 76 -0.33 -16.26 -9.03
C PRO A 76 0.88 -15.78 -8.22
N PHE A 77 1.01 -14.48 -8.01
CA PHE A 77 2.09 -13.90 -7.21
C PHE A 77 1.90 -14.15 -5.71
N ILE A 78 0.66 -14.13 -5.24
CA ILE A 78 0.33 -14.42 -3.83
C ILE A 78 0.46 -15.92 -3.55
N SER A 79 -0.04 -16.76 -4.44
CA SER A 79 0.10 -18.21 -4.36
C SER A 79 1.56 -18.61 -4.33
N ASP A 80 2.41 -18.02 -5.18
CA ASP A 80 3.86 -18.23 -5.13
C ASP A 80 4.47 -17.79 -3.79
N MET A 81 4.17 -16.57 -3.35
CA MET A 81 4.69 -16.03 -2.09
C MET A 81 4.32 -16.92 -0.89
N GLN A 82 3.13 -17.51 -0.89
CA GLN A 82 2.63 -18.37 0.19
C GLN A 82 2.99 -19.85 0.02
N ASN A 83 3.49 -20.27 -1.14
CA ASN A 83 3.89 -21.64 -1.39
C ASN A 83 5.17 -21.95 -0.60
N ALA A 84 5.11 -22.93 0.29
CA ALA A 84 6.23 -23.37 1.13
C ALA A 84 7.39 -24.00 0.33
N GLU A 85 7.13 -24.49 -0.87
CA GLU A 85 8.14 -25.10 -1.76
C GLU A 85 8.76 -24.08 -2.71
N SER A 86 8.17 -22.89 -2.84
CA SER A 86 8.70 -21.87 -3.73
C SER A 86 10.04 -21.31 -3.22
N ARG A 87 10.96 -21.11 -4.17
CA ARG A 87 12.30 -20.56 -3.95
C ARG A 87 12.45 -19.12 -4.47
N THR A 88 11.37 -18.50 -4.92
CA THR A 88 11.39 -17.09 -5.35
C THR A 88 11.76 -16.19 -4.19
N LEU A 89 12.26 -14.98 -4.48
CA LEU A 89 12.58 -14.04 -3.40
C LEU A 89 11.33 -13.69 -2.59
N ALA A 90 10.17 -13.50 -3.23
CA ALA A 90 8.93 -13.22 -2.53
C ALA A 90 8.57 -14.33 -1.53
N ALA A 91 8.63 -15.60 -1.97
CA ALA A 91 8.34 -16.74 -1.11
C ALA A 91 9.31 -16.84 0.07
N ARG A 92 10.62 -16.72 -0.16
CA ARG A 92 11.62 -16.76 0.91
C ARG A 92 11.42 -15.65 1.95
N HIS A 93 11.15 -14.42 1.51
CA HIS A 93 10.90 -13.29 2.43
C HIS A 93 9.63 -13.49 3.25
N TYR A 94 8.61 -14.14 2.68
CA TYR A 94 7.37 -14.47 3.37
C TYR A 94 7.54 -15.61 4.38
N GLN A 95 8.07 -16.75 3.92
CA GLN A 95 8.25 -17.98 4.71
C GLN A 95 9.10 -17.73 5.97
N HIS A 96 10.21 -16.99 5.83
CA HIS A 96 11.09 -16.67 6.96
C HIS A 96 10.64 -15.46 7.78
N ARG A 97 9.50 -14.84 7.44
CA ARG A 97 8.97 -13.63 8.07
C ARG A 97 9.98 -12.48 8.15
N TRP A 98 10.87 -12.37 7.17
CA TRP A 98 11.82 -11.25 7.07
C TRP A 98 11.09 -9.92 6.85
N ILE A 99 9.88 -9.97 6.26
CA ILE A 99 8.98 -8.84 6.17
C ILE A 99 7.71 -9.16 6.98
N PRO A 100 7.53 -8.58 8.18
CA PRO A 100 6.48 -9.00 9.11
C PRO A 100 5.07 -8.59 8.69
N ARG A 101 4.93 -7.47 7.96
CA ARG A 101 3.65 -6.92 7.48
C ARG A 101 3.84 -6.26 6.12
N ASN A 102 2.74 -6.10 5.39
CA ASN A 102 2.70 -5.36 4.14
C ASN A 102 3.71 -5.88 3.09
N GLN A 103 3.84 -7.21 3.01
CA GLN A 103 4.93 -7.91 2.29
C GLN A 103 5.07 -7.48 0.83
N CYS A 104 3.96 -7.36 0.10
CA CYS A 104 3.99 -6.85 -1.27
C CYS A 104 4.39 -5.37 -1.30
N TYR A 105 3.78 -4.55 -0.44
CA TYR A 105 3.98 -3.11 -0.43
C TYR A 105 5.42 -2.72 -0.06
N THR A 106 6.08 -3.43 0.84
CA THR A 106 7.47 -3.16 1.22
C THR A 106 8.45 -3.23 0.04
N CYS A 107 8.23 -4.15 -0.90
CA CYS A 107 9.07 -4.27 -2.11
C CYS A 107 8.54 -3.42 -3.28
N HIS A 108 7.22 -3.23 -3.37
CA HIS A 108 6.58 -2.56 -4.51
C HIS A 108 6.28 -1.07 -4.29
N SER A 109 6.56 -0.53 -3.11
CA SER A 109 6.62 0.92 -2.88
C SER A 109 8.07 1.34 -2.74
N THR A 110 8.44 2.42 -3.42
CA THR A 110 9.73 3.05 -3.13
C THR A 110 9.66 3.73 -1.77
N TYR A 111 10.80 3.81 -1.07
CA TYR A 111 10.88 4.46 0.22
C TYR A 111 10.77 6.01 0.11
N GLY A 112 10.35 6.68 1.18
CA GLY A 112 10.24 8.14 1.29
C GLY A 112 8.83 8.71 1.01
N LEU A 113 8.65 10.01 1.26
CA LEU A 113 7.37 10.73 1.12
C LEU A 113 6.78 10.65 -0.30
N HIS A 114 7.64 10.61 -1.32
CA HIS A 114 7.20 10.48 -2.72
C HIS A 114 6.91 9.04 -3.12
N GLY A 115 7.54 8.06 -2.47
CA GLY A 115 7.39 6.66 -2.83
C GLY A 115 6.01 6.09 -2.44
N THR A 116 5.44 6.56 -1.33
CA THR A 116 4.04 6.28 -1.00
C THR A 116 3.09 6.91 -2.00
N ARG A 117 3.27 8.20 -2.36
CA ARG A 117 2.42 8.89 -3.36
C ARG A 117 2.50 8.25 -4.74
N ALA A 118 3.71 7.94 -5.22
CA ALA A 118 3.95 7.29 -6.50
C ALA A 118 3.39 5.85 -6.52
N ALA A 119 3.51 5.11 -5.42
CA ALA A 119 2.89 3.79 -5.29
C ALA A 119 1.36 3.89 -5.35
N LYS A 120 0.75 4.88 -4.70
CA LYS A 120 -0.71 5.08 -4.75
C LYS A 120 -1.19 5.51 -6.15
N SER A 121 -0.46 6.37 -6.85
CA SER A 121 -0.83 6.75 -8.22
C SER A 121 -0.67 5.57 -9.19
N ALA A 122 0.36 4.74 -9.02
CA ALA A 122 0.52 3.50 -9.77
C ALA A 122 -0.62 2.50 -9.48
N ALA A 123 -1.04 2.39 -8.21
CA ALA A 123 -2.18 1.56 -7.81
C ALA A 123 -3.49 2.04 -8.47
N LEU A 124 -3.75 3.35 -8.48
CA LEU A 124 -4.91 3.93 -9.16
C LEU A 124 -4.89 3.63 -10.67
N ARG A 125 -3.72 3.76 -11.32
CA ARG A 125 -3.55 3.39 -12.72
C ARG A 125 -3.86 1.90 -12.95
N HIS A 126 -3.36 1.00 -12.10
CA HIS A 126 -3.64 -0.43 -12.23
C HIS A 126 -5.13 -0.74 -12.05
N TRP A 127 -5.80 -0.09 -11.10
CA TRP A 127 -7.23 -0.20 -10.92
C TRP A 127 -7.99 0.26 -12.18
N LEU A 128 -7.62 1.41 -12.75
CA LEU A 128 -8.20 1.90 -14.00
C LEU A 128 -8.01 0.91 -15.16
N LEU A 129 -6.80 0.37 -15.33
CA LEU A 129 -6.52 -0.64 -16.36
C LEU A 129 -7.38 -1.90 -16.16
N TYR A 130 -7.56 -2.32 -14.91
CA TYR A 130 -8.38 -3.47 -14.56
C TYR A 130 -9.85 -3.25 -14.89
N VAL A 131 -10.46 -2.16 -14.41
CA VAL A 131 -11.90 -1.89 -14.62
C VAL A 131 -12.24 -1.60 -16.08
N THR A 132 -11.32 -0.98 -16.83
CA THR A 132 -11.47 -0.74 -18.28
C THR A 132 -11.06 -1.94 -19.14
N ARG A 133 -10.55 -3.03 -18.53
CA ARG A 133 -10.04 -4.23 -19.22
C ARG A 133 -8.97 -3.93 -20.29
N SER A 134 -8.18 -2.88 -20.08
CA SER A 134 -7.13 -2.42 -21.01
C SER A 134 -5.72 -2.92 -20.64
N TRP A 135 -5.63 -3.89 -19.72
CA TRP A 135 -4.39 -4.53 -19.32
C TRP A 135 -4.02 -5.69 -20.26
N HIS A 136 -2.72 -5.99 -20.36
CA HIS A 136 -2.18 -7.02 -21.25
C HIS A 136 -1.22 -7.93 -20.50
N GLU A 137 -1.31 -9.25 -20.75
CA GLU A 137 -0.30 -10.21 -20.27
C GLU A 137 0.88 -10.32 -21.26
N PRO A 138 2.08 -10.68 -20.77
CA PRO A 138 2.40 -10.90 -19.38
C PRO A 138 2.56 -9.58 -18.60
N ILE A 139 2.05 -9.54 -17.36
CA ILE A 139 2.30 -8.41 -16.46
C ILE A 139 3.77 -8.33 -16.13
N ARG A 140 4.33 -7.13 -16.33
CA ARG A 140 5.73 -6.81 -16.12
C ARG A 140 5.86 -5.48 -15.40
N HIS A 141 6.91 -5.38 -14.59
CA HIS A 141 7.37 -4.09 -14.07
C HIS A 141 7.81 -3.19 -15.23
N ARG A 142 7.52 -1.88 -15.14
CA ARG A 142 7.97 -0.90 -16.13
C ARG A 142 9.31 -0.32 -15.70
N GLY A 143 10.33 -0.49 -16.54
CA GLY A 143 11.69 -0.03 -16.26
C GLY A 143 12.45 -0.92 -15.27
N PRO A 144 13.67 -0.52 -14.86
CA PRO A 144 14.48 -1.27 -13.91
C PRO A 144 13.84 -1.25 -12.53
N TYR A 145 13.98 -2.35 -11.79
CA TYR A 145 13.55 -2.42 -10.40
C TYR A 145 14.52 -1.60 -9.52
N PRO A 146 14.03 -0.71 -8.64
CA PRO A 146 14.91 0.11 -7.80
C PRO A 146 15.63 -0.72 -6.74
N ASN A 147 16.96 -0.78 -6.80
CA ASN A 147 17.79 -1.46 -5.80
C ASN A 147 17.62 -0.85 -4.41
N ALA A 148 17.22 0.43 -4.32
CA ALA A 148 16.87 1.10 -3.07
C ALA A 148 15.84 0.31 -2.24
N ASN A 149 14.92 -0.42 -2.89
CA ASN A 149 13.92 -1.23 -2.19
C ASN A 149 14.56 -2.44 -1.50
N CYS A 150 15.63 -3.01 -2.07
CA CYS A 150 16.42 -4.06 -1.42
C CYS A 150 17.31 -3.46 -0.32
N LEU A 151 17.99 -2.36 -0.64
CA LEU A 151 18.96 -1.71 0.24
C LEU A 151 18.33 -1.15 1.52
N ALA A 152 17.03 -0.85 1.52
CA ALA A 152 16.30 -0.45 2.73
C ALA A 152 16.49 -1.42 3.92
N CYS A 153 16.66 -2.72 3.64
CA CYS A 153 16.95 -3.73 4.66
C CYS A 153 18.37 -4.32 4.53
N HIS A 154 18.97 -4.25 3.34
CA HIS A 154 20.23 -4.93 3.04
C HIS A 154 21.48 -4.05 3.08
N ALA A 155 21.36 -2.71 3.05
CA ALA A 155 22.51 -1.82 2.91
C ALA A 155 23.54 -1.98 4.05
N GLU A 156 23.07 -2.19 5.26
CA GLU A 156 23.91 -2.29 6.46
C GLU A 156 24.18 -3.74 6.88
N ALA A 157 23.60 -4.72 6.17
CA ALA A 157 23.80 -6.11 6.51
C ALA A 157 25.27 -6.49 6.32
N GLN A 158 25.87 -7.16 7.31
CA GLN A 158 27.30 -7.52 7.27
C GLN A 158 27.67 -8.26 5.97
N ARG A 159 26.81 -9.18 5.52
CA ARG A 159 27.00 -9.93 4.26
C ARG A 159 27.00 -9.06 3.00
N PHE A 160 26.32 -7.92 3.04
CA PHE A 160 26.34 -6.95 1.95
C PHE A 160 27.65 -6.16 1.98
N VAL A 161 27.98 -5.55 3.12
CA VAL A 161 29.17 -4.68 3.30
C VAL A 161 30.49 -5.44 3.11
N SER A 162 30.55 -6.71 3.51
CA SER A 162 31.75 -7.54 3.35
C SER A 162 31.93 -8.13 1.95
N GLY A 163 30.92 -8.02 1.07
CA GLY A 163 30.94 -8.64 -0.25
C GLY A 163 31.76 -7.85 -1.27
N ASP A 164 32.84 -8.43 -1.78
CA ASP A 164 33.70 -7.79 -2.79
C ASP A 164 32.93 -7.39 -4.06
N SER A 165 32.00 -8.24 -4.53
CA SER A 165 31.18 -7.95 -5.69
C SER A 165 30.25 -6.74 -5.47
N HIS A 166 29.72 -6.54 -4.25
CA HIS A 166 28.91 -5.36 -3.94
C HIS A 166 29.75 -4.09 -3.90
N ARG A 167 30.98 -4.17 -3.37
CA ARG A 167 31.92 -3.03 -3.36
C ARG A 167 32.33 -2.64 -4.78
N ALA A 168 32.68 -3.62 -5.61
CA ALA A 168 33.08 -3.39 -6.99
C ALA A 168 31.95 -2.77 -7.84
N LEU A 169 30.70 -3.12 -7.56
CA LEU A 169 29.52 -2.65 -8.29
C LEU A 169 28.77 -1.52 -7.57
N ALA A 170 29.32 -0.92 -6.52
CA ALA A 170 28.59 0.01 -5.65
C ALA A 170 27.92 1.16 -6.42
N THR A 171 28.65 1.77 -7.36
CA THR A 171 28.14 2.88 -8.21
C THR A 171 27.03 2.41 -9.15
N ASP A 172 27.18 1.22 -9.73
CA ASP A 172 26.19 0.66 -10.67
C ASP A 172 24.92 0.19 -9.94
N LEU A 173 25.07 -0.34 -8.73
CA LEU A 173 23.96 -0.70 -7.85
C LEU A 173 23.20 0.55 -7.40
N ALA A 174 23.90 1.62 -7.00
CA ALA A 174 23.27 2.89 -6.62
C ALA A 174 22.50 3.53 -7.79
N ALA A 175 23.01 3.38 -9.02
CA ALA A 175 22.39 3.92 -10.24
C ALA A 175 21.35 2.99 -10.89
N ASN A 176 21.05 1.82 -10.30
CA ASN A 176 20.19 0.78 -10.88
C ASN A 176 20.66 0.26 -12.26
N ARG A 177 21.95 0.38 -12.59
CA ARG A 177 22.55 -0.18 -13.81
C ARG A 177 22.87 -1.68 -13.67
N ALA A 178 23.33 -2.07 -12.49
CA ALA A 178 23.36 -3.46 -12.05
C ALA A 178 22.15 -3.73 -11.16
N SER A 179 21.54 -4.92 -11.22
CA SER A 179 20.34 -5.22 -10.44
C SER A 179 20.56 -6.35 -9.44
N CYS A 180 20.07 -6.18 -8.20
CA CYS A 180 20.15 -7.21 -7.16
C CYS A 180 19.55 -8.55 -7.61
N ILE A 181 18.43 -8.51 -8.34
CA ILE A 181 17.70 -9.71 -8.78
C ILE A 181 18.40 -10.49 -9.89
N GLN A 182 19.41 -9.91 -10.55
CA GLN A 182 20.22 -10.64 -11.53
C GLN A 182 21.16 -11.66 -10.87
N CYS A 183 21.58 -11.40 -9.62
CA CYS A 183 22.45 -12.28 -8.86
C CYS A 183 21.71 -13.05 -7.75
N HIS A 184 20.69 -12.45 -7.12
CA HIS A 184 19.98 -13.04 -5.99
C HIS A 184 18.75 -13.89 -6.35
N GLY A 185 18.44 -14.03 -7.65
CA GLY A 185 17.37 -14.88 -8.15
C GLY A 185 16.07 -14.14 -8.46
N SER A 186 15.11 -14.87 -9.04
CA SER A 186 13.86 -14.27 -9.52
C SER A 186 12.95 -13.84 -8.36
N PRO A 187 12.36 -12.63 -8.43
CA PRO A 187 11.44 -12.17 -7.39
C PRO A 187 10.12 -12.93 -7.36
N HIS A 188 9.68 -13.44 -8.51
CA HIS A 188 8.41 -14.14 -8.72
C HIS A 188 8.57 -15.23 -9.80
N PRO A 189 7.58 -16.11 -10.01
CA PRO A 189 7.62 -17.07 -11.09
C PRO A 189 7.60 -16.37 -12.44
N SER A 190 8.21 -17.00 -13.42
CA SER A 190 8.15 -16.58 -14.81
C SER A 190 6.70 -16.53 -15.32
N PRO A 191 6.43 -15.78 -16.41
CA PRO A 191 5.11 -15.76 -17.03
C PRO A 191 4.54 -17.15 -17.39
N ALA A 192 5.39 -18.12 -17.74
CA ALA A 192 4.95 -19.48 -18.06
C ALA A 192 4.52 -20.23 -16.79
N GLU A 193 5.32 -20.17 -15.72
CA GLU A 193 5.00 -20.80 -14.43
C GLU A 193 3.73 -20.22 -13.81
N ARG A 194 3.49 -18.91 -13.97
CA ARG A 194 2.25 -18.26 -13.49
C ARG A 194 0.98 -18.81 -14.15
N GLN A 195 1.04 -19.23 -15.41
CA GLN A 195 -0.12 -19.80 -16.11
C GLN A 195 -0.48 -21.19 -15.60
N VAL A 196 0.50 -21.93 -15.07
CA VAL A 196 0.27 -23.25 -14.46
C VAL A 196 -0.33 -23.12 -13.07
N LEU A 197 0.08 -22.09 -12.31
CA LEU A 197 -0.44 -21.83 -10.96
C LEU A 197 -1.90 -21.36 -10.95
N GLU A 198 -2.37 -20.76 -12.05
CA GLU A 198 -3.76 -20.36 -12.20
C GLU A 198 -4.17 -20.47 -13.68
N PRO A 199 -4.53 -21.68 -14.14
CA PRO A 199 -5.04 -21.87 -15.49
C PRO A 199 -6.34 -21.08 -15.63
N ARG A 200 -6.44 -20.31 -16.71
CA ARG A 200 -7.59 -19.43 -17.00
C ARG A 200 -8.84 -20.21 -17.33
#